data_AF-A0A352CIU4-F1
#
_entry.id   AF-A0A352CIU4-F1
#
_cell.length_a   1.000
_cell.length_b   1.000
_cell.length_c   1.000
_cell.angle_alpha   90.00
_cell.angle_beta   90.00
_cell.angle_gamma   90.00
#
_symmetry.space_group_name_H-M   'P 1'
#
loop_
_entity.id
_entity.type
_entity.pdbx_description
1 polymer ?
#
loop_
_entity_poly.entity_id
_entity_poly.type
_entity_poly.pdbx_seq_one_letter_code
_entity_poly.pdbx_strand_id
1 'polypeptide(L)'
;AKQKTIFDNSANDYLLNNAGPVVNNDAEAGMRLKEMQTAIRNLPEIFKTPFLLYFDGYKYNEIADTLGEPLGTIKSRIHFARKLLKEQIQRA
;
A
#
# COMPACT_ATOMS: atom_id res chain seq x y z
N ALA A 1 -63.75 4.33 -20.68
CA ALA A 1 -63.54 3.16 -19.81
C ALA A 1 -62.07 2.74 -19.89
N LYS A 2 -61.43 2.51 -18.72
CA LYS A 2 -60.15 1.79 -18.49
C LYS A 2 -58.88 2.51 -18.98
N GLN A 3 -57.77 2.60 -18.24
CA GLN A 3 -57.36 2.07 -16.95
C GLN A 3 -56.18 2.91 -16.42
N LYS A 4 -56.20 3.21 -15.12
CA LYS A 4 -55.15 3.87 -14.36
C LYS A 4 -54.08 2.82 -14.05
N THR A 5 -52.89 2.93 -14.63
CA THR A 5 -51.80 2.00 -14.29
C THR A 5 -50.97 2.62 -13.17
N ILE A 6 -51.35 2.29 -11.94
CA ILE A 6 -50.46 2.42 -10.79
C ILE A 6 -49.48 1.26 -10.90
N PHE A 7 -48.23 1.54 -11.25
CA PHE A 7 -47.13 0.62 -10.98
C PHE A 7 -46.47 1.08 -9.68
N ASP A 8 -46.93 0.48 -8.59
CA ASP A 8 -46.16 0.37 -7.36
C ASP A 8 -45.15 -0.77 -7.56
N ASN A 9 -43.86 -0.44 -7.52
CA ASN A 9 -42.76 -1.42 -7.43
C ASN A 9 -41.96 -1.15 -6.15
N SER A 10 -42.66 -1.04 -5.02
CA SER A 10 -42.09 -1.11 -3.68
C SER A 10 -41.61 -2.52 -3.35
N ALA A 11 -40.46 -2.93 -3.89
CA ALA A 11 -39.71 -4.06 -3.35
C ALA A 11 -38.25 -4.11 -3.80
N ASN A 12 -37.49 -3.01 -3.69
CA ASN A 12 -36.03 -3.14 -3.74
C ASN A 12 -35.25 -2.37 -2.66
N ASP A 13 -35.93 -1.75 -1.69
CA ASP A 13 -35.28 -1.13 -0.53
C ASP A 13 -34.87 -2.13 0.56
N TYR A 14 -35.33 -3.39 0.49
CA TYR A 14 -35.04 -4.39 1.52
C TYR A 14 -33.66 -5.08 1.36
N LEU A 15 -32.94 -4.87 0.25
CA LEU A 15 -31.62 -5.47 0.04
C LEU A 15 -30.44 -4.52 0.32
N LEU A 16 -30.69 -3.24 0.60
CA LEU A 16 -29.63 -2.28 0.97
C LEU A 16 -29.26 -2.30 2.45
N ASN A 17 -30.04 -2.99 3.29
CA ASN A 17 -29.80 -3.11 4.73
C ASN A 17 -29.25 -4.48 5.16
N ASN A 18 -28.54 -5.19 4.28
CA ASN A 18 -27.54 -6.15 4.76
C ASN A 18 -26.22 -5.42 5.11
N ALA A 19 -26.32 -4.29 5.80
CA ALA A 19 -25.25 -3.74 6.59
C ALA A 19 -25.12 -4.62 7.84
N GLY A 20 -24.66 -5.87 7.64
CA GLY A 20 -23.97 -6.57 8.72
C GLY A 20 -22.89 -5.64 9.25
N PRO A 21 -22.50 -5.75 10.54
CA PRO A 21 -21.51 -4.84 11.13
C PRO A 21 -20.35 -4.72 10.15
N VAL A 22 -20.06 -3.50 9.70
CA VAL A 22 -18.86 -3.21 8.91
C VAL A 22 -17.72 -3.50 9.88
N VAL A 23 -17.23 -4.74 9.85
CA VAL A 23 -16.09 -5.15 10.65
C VAL A 23 -14.89 -4.46 10.01
N ASN A 24 -14.54 -3.30 10.53
CA ASN A 24 -13.28 -2.66 10.19
C ASN A 24 -12.17 -3.61 10.64
N ASN A 25 -11.35 -4.10 9.71
CA ASN A 25 -10.31 -5.08 9.99
C ASN A 25 -9.07 -4.38 10.58
N ASP A 26 -9.27 -3.56 11.61
CA ASP A 26 -8.25 -2.69 12.20
C ASP A 26 -7.08 -3.50 12.78
N ALA A 27 -7.38 -4.71 13.28
CA ALA A 27 -6.38 -5.67 13.74
C ALA A 27 -5.47 -6.16 12.59
N GLU A 28 -6.07 -6.53 11.45
CA GLU A 28 -5.34 -6.94 10.26
C GLU A 28 -4.52 -5.79 9.67
N ALA A 29 -5.09 -4.59 9.60
CA ALA A 29 -4.39 -3.40 9.14
C ALA A 29 -3.19 -3.05 10.03
N GLY A 30 -3.37 -3.12 11.36
CA GLY A 30 -2.29 -2.90 12.32
C GLY A 30 -1.18 -3.96 12.23
N MET A 31 -1.53 -5.22 11.96
CA MET A 31 -0.57 -6.31 11.77
C MET A 31 0.26 -6.10 10.50
N ARG A 32 -0.38 -5.81 9.37
CA ARG A 32 0.30 -5.52 8.08
C ARG A 32 1.25 -4.32 8.19
N LEU A 33 0.87 -3.28 8.92
CA LEU A 33 1.74 -2.12 9.15
C LEU A 33 3.00 -2.50 9.94
N LYS A 34 2.85 -3.31 11.01
CA LYS A 34 3.99 -3.80 11.79
C LYS A 34 4.93 -4.67 10.95
N GLU A 35 4.38 -5.52 10.09
CA GLU A 35 5.16 -6.37 9.18
C GLU A 35 5.96 -5.53 8.19
N MET A 36 5.33 -4.54 7.55
CA MET A 36 6.03 -3.63 6.65
C MET A 36 7.18 -2.89 7.34
N GLN A 37 6.93 -2.33 8.53
CA GLN A 37 7.98 -1.65 9.29
C GLN A 37 9.12 -2.60 9.67
N THR A 38 8.80 -3.85 10.01
CA THR A 38 9.80 -4.88 10.33
C THR A 38 10.65 -5.23 9.10
N ALA A 39 10.01 -5.39 7.94
CA ALA A 39 10.71 -5.66 6.70
C ALA A 39 11.66 -4.52 6.31
N ILE A 40 11.23 -3.27 6.48
CA ILE A 40 12.08 -2.08 6.25
C ILE A 40 13.27 -2.07 7.22
N ARG A 41 13.06 -2.34 8.51
CA ARG A 41 14.16 -2.39 9.50
C ARG A 41 15.19 -3.47 9.18
N ASN A 42 14.75 -4.62 8.68
CA ASN A 42 15.60 -5.75 8.34
C ASN A 42 16.37 -5.58 7.02
N LEU A 43 16.09 -4.52 6.26
CA LEU A 43 16.77 -4.26 5.00
C LEU A 43 18.26 -3.92 5.27
N PRO A 44 19.23 -4.45 4.49
CA PRO A 44 20.63 -4.06 4.59
C PRO A 44 20.81 -2.57 4.41
N GLU A 45 21.72 -1.96 5.17
CA GLU A 45 21.78 -0.49 5.27
C GLU A 45 22.14 0.20 3.95
N ILE A 46 22.95 -0.47 3.14
CA ILE A 46 23.31 -0.03 1.78
C ILE A 46 22.08 0.15 0.88
N PHE A 47 20.99 -0.56 1.14
CA PHE A 47 19.73 -0.48 0.41
C PHE A 47 18.69 0.36 1.14
N LYS A 48 18.71 0.34 2.49
CA LYS A 48 17.75 1.04 3.34
C LYS A 48 17.85 2.55 3.21
N THR A 49 19.04 3.12 3.39
CA THR A 49 19.22 4.58 3.38
C THR A 49 18.77 5.20 2.04
N PRO A 50 19.22 4.73 0.85
CA PRO A 50 18.74 5.27 -0.42
C PRO A 50 17.24 5.06 -0.64
N PHE A 51 16.70 3.93 -0.19
CA PHE A 51 15.28 3.64 -0.32
C PHE A 51 14.42 4.58 0.52
N LEU A 52 14.80 4.85 1.78
CA LEU A 52 14.08 5.77 2.65
C LEU A 52 14.06 7.18 2.10
N LEU A 53 15.22 7.70 1.65
CA LEU A 53 15.27 9.02 1.01
C LEU A 53 14.37 9.07 -0.24
N TYR A 54 14.39 8.04 -1.08
CA TYR A 54 13.49 7.99 -2.23
C TYR A 54 12.02 7.94 -1.82
N PHE A 55 11.69 7.17 -0.78
CA PHE A 55 10.34 7.06 -0.24
C PHE A 55 9.85 8.39 0.35
N ASP A 56 10.74 9.16 0.97
CA ASP A 56 10.48 10.51 1.49
C ASP A 56 10.35 11.57 0.39
N GLY A 57 10.55 11.19 -0.88
CA GLY A 57 10.29 12.03 -2.06
C GLY A 57 11.53 12.64 -2.71
N TYR A 58 12.73 12.32 -2.24
CA TYR A 58 13.97 12.78 -2.88
C TYR A 58 14.14 12.13 -4.25
N LYS A 59 14.64 12.91 -5.21
CA LYS A 59 14.97 12.43 -6.55
C LYS A 59 16.28 11.67 -6.53
N TYR A 60 16.46 10.74 -7.48
CA TYR A 60 17.67 9.92 -7.57
C TYR A 60 18.97 10.73 -7.65
N ASN A 61 18.96 11.89 -8.32
CA ASN A 61 20.12 12.79 -8.39
C ASN A 61 20.40 13.44 -7.03
N GLU A 62 19.38 13.91 -6.32
CA GLU A 62 19.54 14.51 -4.98
C GLU A 62 20.11 13.49 -3.98
N ILE A 63 19.67 12.23 -4.09
CA ILE A 63 20.17 11.13 -3.26
C ILE A 63 21.63 10.79 -3.63
N ALA A 64 21.96 10.75 -4.92
CA ALA A 64 23.32 10.50 -5.40
C ALA A 64 24.29 11.56 -4.89
N ASP A 65 23.90 12.83 -4.97
CA ASP A 65 24.68 13.96 -4.48
C ASP A 65 24.81 13.92 -2.95
N THR A 66 23.73 13.63 -2.23
CA THR A 66 23.71 13.54 -0.75
C THR A 66 24.59 12.42 -0.21
N LEU A 67 24.62 11.28 -0.89
CA LEU A 67 25.38 10.10 -0.47
C LEU A 67 26.80 10.05 -1.08
N GLY A 68 27.11 10.93 -2.03
CA GLY A 68 28.39 10.93 -2.75
C GLY A 68 28.58 9.68 -3.62
N GLU A 69 27.50 9.11 -4.14
CA GLU A 69 27.52 7.86 -4.90
C GLU A 69 26.98 8.02 -6.32
N PRO A 70 27.43 7.22 -7.30
CA PRO A 70 26.93 7.31 -8.67
C PRO A 70 25.42 7.11 -8.78
N LEU A 71 24.76 7.87 -9.66
CA LEU A 71 23.32 7.75 -9.95
C LEU A 71 22.89 6.32 -10.29
N GLY A 72 23.72 5.58 -11.03
CA GLY A 72 23.46 4.17 -11.35
C GLY A 72 23.42 3.26 -10.11
N THR A 73 24.28 3.54 -9.13
CA THR A 73 24.34 2.82 -7.84
C THR A 73 23.11 3.10 -6.99
N ILE A 74 22.66 4.35 -6.95
CA ILE A 74 21.43 4.71 -6.24
C ILE A 74 20.21 4.00 -6.84
N LYS A 75 20.08 4.03 -8.18
CA LYS A 75 19.00 3.32 -8.88
C LYS A 75 19.02 1.82 -8.59
N SER A 76 20.19 1.18 -8.64
CA SER A 76 20.30 -0.25 -8.39
C SER A 76 19.98 -0.60 -6.94
N ARG A 77 20.50 0.17 -5.96
CA ARG A 77 20.20 -0.03 -4.54
C ARG A 77 18.72 0.08 -4.21
N ILE A 78 18.03 1.08 -4.76
CA ILE A 78 16.58 1.27 -4.58
C ILE A 78 15.80 0.13 -5.25
N HIS A 79 16.22 -0.31 -6.44
CA HIS A 79 15.61 -1.46 -7.10
C HIS A 79 15.74 -2.74 -6.24
N PHE A 80 16.94 -3.02 -5.71
CA PHE A 80 17.17 -4.17 -4.84
C PHE A 80 16.39 -4.06 -3.52
N ALA A 81 16.31 -2.87 -2.92
CA ALA A 81 15.47 -2.62 -1.75
C ALA A 81 14.02 -3.05 -1.99
N ARG A 82 13.41 -2.60 -3.09
CA ARG A 82 12.03 -2.95 -3.47
C ARG A 82 11.86 -4.46 -3.67
N LYS A 83 12.83 -5.11 -4.32
CA LYS A 83 12.80 -6.57 -4.54
C LYS A 83 12.83 -7.33 -3.22
N LEU A 84 13.76 -6.98 -2.31
CA LEU A 84 13.88 -7.61 -1.00
C LEU A 84 12.63 -7.40 -0.14
N LEU A 85 12.08 -6.19 -0.12
CA LEU A 85 10.84 -5.90 0.61
C LEU A 85 9.66 -6.70 0.07
N LYS A 86 9.54 -6.80 -1.26
CA LYS A 86 8.50 -7.63 -1.88
C LYS A 86 8.63 -9.10 -1.48
N GLU A 87 9.85 -9.65 -1.50
CA GLU A 87 10.09 -11.05 -1.12
C GLU A 87 9.78 -11.31 0.36
N GLN A 88 10.03 -10.35 1.25
CA GLN A 88 9.69 -10.50 2.67
C GLN A 88 8.18 -10.44 2.91
N ILE A 89 7.48 -9.49 2.25
CA ILE A 89 6.04 -9.31 2.41
C ILE A 89 5.24 -10.43 1.76
N GLN A 90 5.73 -11.03 0.66
CA GLN A 90 5.05 -12.18 0.02
C GLN A 90 5.22 -13.50 0.77
N ARG A 91 6.17 -13.59 1.71
CA ARG A 91 6.41 -14.79 2.53
C ARG A 91 5.70 -14.74 3.88
N ALA A 92 5.27 -13.56 4.32
CA ALA A 92 4.43 -13.36 5.50
C ALA A 92 2.98 -13.71 5.16
#